data_AF-F5H8C8-F1
#
_entry.id   AF-F5H8C8-F1
#
_cell.length_a   1.000
_cell.length_b   1.000
_cell.length_c   1.000
_cell.angle_alpha   90.00
_cell.angle_beta   90.00
_cell.angle_gamma   90.00
#
_symmetry.space_group_name_H-M   'P 1'
#
loop_
_entity.id
_entity.type
_entity.pdbx_description
1 polymer ?
#
loop_
_entity_poly.entity_id
_entity_poly.type
_entity_poly.pdbx_seq_one_letter_code
_entity_poly.pdbx_strand_id
1 'polypeptide(L)'
;MYNDTLNGSTEKRSAELPDAVGPIVQLQEKLYVPVKEYPDFNFVGRILGPRGLTAKQLEAETGCKIMVRGKGSMRDKKKEEQNRGKPNWEHLNEDLHVLI
;
A
#
# COMPACT_ATOMS: atom_id res chain seq x y z
N MET A 1 -1.85 19.11 -35.69
CA MET A 1 -2.51 17.79 -35.68
C MET A 1 -1.46 16.77 -36.05
N TYR A 2 -0.98 15.99 -35.08
CA TYR A 2 -0.22 14.78 -35.34
C TYR A 2 -0.96 13.67 -34.58
N ASN A 3 -1.80 12.94 -35.31
CA ASN A 3 -2.19 11.61 -34.88
C ASN A 3 -1.14 10.66 -35.44
N ASP A 4 -0.61 9.79 -34.59
CA ASP A 4 -0.73 8.37 -34.90
C ASP A 4 -0.72 7.52 -33.63
N THR A 5 -1.60 6.55 -33.71
CA THR A 5 -2.07 5.56 -32.75
C THR A 5 -1.06 4.45 -32.51
N LEU A 6 -1.22 3.77 -31.35
CA LEU A 6 -0.75 2.42 -30.97
C LEU A 6 0.64 2.31 -30.31
N ASN A 7 0.62 2.04 -28.99
CA ASN A 7 1.28 0.90 -28.35
C ASN A 7 1.11 1.00 -26.83
N GLY A 8 0.55 0.05 -26.10
CA GLY A 8 0.02 -1.24 -26.46
C GLY A 8 -0.94 -1.68 -25.36
N SER A 9 -1.82 -2.61 -25.70
CA SER A 9 -2.48 -3.47 -24.74
C SER A 9 -1.47 -3.90 -23.68
N THR A 10 -1.61 -3.41 -22.44
CA THR A 10 -1.07 -4.11 -21.28
C THR A 10 -1.79 -5.44 -21.27
N GLU A 11 -1.22 -6.42 -21.96
CA GLU A 11 -1.50 -7.83 -21.70
C GLU A 11 -1.31 -8.00 -20.21
N LYS A 12 -2.43 -8.10 -19.50
CA LYS A 12 -2.44 -8.57 -18.12
C LYS A 12 -1.82 -9.96 -18.18
N ARG A 13 -0.52 -10.05 -17.89
CA ARG A 13 0.03 -11.28 -17.35
C ARG A 13 -0.66 -11.46 -16.00
N SER A 14 -1.84 -12.07 -16.02
CA SER A 14 -2.29 -12.84 -14.89
C SER A 14 -1.16 -13.84 -14.65
N ALA A 15 -0.36 -13.60 -13.60
CA ALA A 15 0.57 -14.62 -13.16
C ALA A 15 -0.29 -15.82 -12.79
N GLU A 16 -0.32 -16.83 -13.66
CA GLU A 16 -1.02 -18.07 -13.38
C GLU A 16 -0.28 -18.73 -12.22
N LEU A 17 -0.88 -18.63 -11.04
CA LEU A 17 -0.38 -19.31 -9.86
C LEU A 17 -0.63 -20.82 -10.02
N PRO A 18 0.28 -21.68 -9.54
CA PRO A 18 0.04 -23.10 -9.53
C PRO A 18 -1.18 -23.45 -8.67
N ASP A 19 -1.73 -24.63 -8.87
CA ASP A 19 -2.76 -25.17 -7.99
C ASP A 19 -2.28 -25.16 -6.54
N ALA A 20 -3.20 -24.86 -5.62
CA ALA A 20 -2.88 -24.78 -4.21
C ALA A 20 -2.46 -26.16 -3.66
N VAL A 21 -1.22 -26.25 -3.17
CA VAL A 21 -0.68 -27.45 -2.53
C VAL A 21 -0.26 -27.11 -1.10
N GLY A 22 -0.82 -27.82 -0.12
CA GLY A 22 -0.45 -27.70 1.29
C GLY A 22 -1.43 -26.88 2.13
N PRO A 23 -1.09 -26.62 3.41
CA PRO A 23 -1.93 -25.86 4.33
C PRO A 23 -1.96 -24.37 3.97
N ILE A 24 -3.06 -23.71 4.32
CA ILE A 24 -3.19 -22.25 4.18
C ILE A 24 -2.21 -21.58 5.14
N VAL A 25 -1.37 -20.70 4.61
CA VAL A 25 -0.44 -19.87 5.39
C VAL A 25 -0.80 -18.39 5.23
N GLN A 26 -0.57 -17.62 6.29
CA GLN A 26 -0.62 -16.16 6.24
C GLN A 26 0.80 -15.63 6.35
N LEU A 27 1.27 -15.00 5.27
CA LEU A 27 2.56 -14.34 5.22
C LEU A 27 2.33 -12.84 5.31
N GLN A 28 3.25 -12.14 5.97
CA GLN A 28 3.17 -10.71 6.12
C GLN A 28 4.57 -10.11 5.98
N GLU A 29 4.70 -9.07 5.15
CA GLU A 29 5.95 -8.34 4.97
C GLU A 29 5.80 -6.88 5.36
N LYS A 30 6.80 -6.32 6.04
CA LYS A 30 6.82 -4.92 6.49
C LYS A 30 7.88 -4.15 5.70
N LEU A 31 7.45 -3.16 4.93
CA LEU A 31 8.30 -2.31 4.11
C LEU A 31 8.27 -0.86 4.60
N TYR A 32 9.39 -0.35 5.10
CA TYR A 32 9.49 1.03 5.57
C TYR A 32 9.50 2.03 4.41
N VAL A 33 8.80 3.15 4.60
CA VAL A 33 8.72 4.23 3.62
C VAL A 33 9.87 5.22 3.86
N PRO A 34 10.65 5.61 2.84
CA PRO A 34 11.84 6.46 2.99
C PRO A 34 11.49 7.95 3.17
N VAL A 35 10.68 8.28 4.18
CA VAL A 35 10.25 9.66 4.48
C VAL A 35 11.37 10.56 4.99
N LYS A 36 12.46 9.98 5.52
CA LYS A 36 13.62 10.74 6.00
C LYS A 36 14.47 11.25 4.83
N GLU A 37 14.55 10.47 3.76
CA GLU A 37 15.28 10.80 2.54
C GLU A 37 14.48 11.74 1.64
N TYR A 38 13.15 11.57 1.61
CA TYR A 38 12.24 12.36 0.77
C TYR A 38 11.10 12.97 1.60
N PRO A 39 11.38 13.98 2.44
CA PRO A 39 10.41 14.53 3.40
C PRO A 39 9.22 15.25 2.74
N ASP A 40 9.42 15.81 1.55
CA ASP A 40 8.40 16.58 0.83
C ASP A 40 7.49 15.71 -0.04
N PHE A 41 7.80 14.41 -0.19
CA PHE A 41 7.03 13.51 -1.05
C PHE A 41 5.89 12.84 -0.29
N ASN A 42 4.68 12.90 -0.86
CA ASN A 42 3.50 12.26 -0.27
C ASN A 42 3.35 10.80 -0.73
N PHE A 43 4.11 9.90 -0.11
CA PHE A 43 4.04 8.46 -0.38
C PHE A 43 2.64 7.88 -0.13
N VAL A 44 2.03 8.20 1.01
CA VAL A 44 0.71 7.66 1.41
C VAL A 44 -0.35 8.02 0.38
N GLY A 45 -0.41 9.29 -0.03
CA GLY A 45 -1.35 9.76 -1.04
C GLY A 45 -1.11 9.10 -2.40
N ARG A 46 0.15 8.85 -2.77
CA ARG A 46 0.50 8.19 -4.03
C ARG A 46 0.13 6.70 -4.04
N ILE A 47 0.36 5.98 -2.94
CA ILE A 47 0.03 4.55 -2.79
C ILE A 47 -1.49 4.34 -2.81
N LEU A 48 -2.23 5.14 -2.03
CA LEU A 48 -3.68 5.01 -1.93
C LEU A 48 -4.38 5.49 -3.21
N GLY A 49 -3.94 6.62 -3.76
CA GLY A 49 -4.61 7.28 -4.85
C GLY A 49 -6.01 7.82 -4.49
N PRO A 50 -6.75 8.36 -5.47
CA PRO A 50 -8.07 8.94 -5.24
C PRO A 50 -9.03 7.90 -4.65
N ARG A 51 -9.59 8.19 -3.47
CA ARG A 51 -10.52 7.30 -2.75
C ARG A 51 -9.96 5.88 -2.49
N GLY A 52 -8.63 5.72 -2.47
CA GLY A 52 -7.99 4.41 -2.27
C GLY A 52 -8.01 3.50 -3.52
N LEU A 53 -8.39 4.01 -4.70
CA LEU A 53 -8.56 3.19 -5.89
C LEU A 53 -7.26 2.55 -6.37
N THR A 54 -6.12 3.23 -6.23
CA THR A 54 -4.81 2.70 -6.63
C THR A 54 -4.42 1.51 -5.75
N ALA A 55 -4.56 1.64 -4.43
CA ALA A 55 -4.31 0.52 -3.52
C ALA A 55 -5.25 -0.66 -3.78
N LYS A 56 -6.55 -0.40 -3.97
CA LYS A 56 -7.53 -1.46 -4.30
C LYS A 56 -7.22 -2.19 -5.60
N GLN A 57 -6.77 -1.45 -6.62
CA GLN A 57 -6.33 -2.05 -7.87
C GLN A 57 -5.09 -2.92 -7.66
N LEU A 58 -4.11 -2.45 -6.91
CA LEU A 58 -2.90 -3.21 -6.58
C LEU A 58 -3.24 -4.49 -5.79
N GLU A 59 -4.13 -4.42 -4.81
CA GLU A 59 -4.64 -5.59 -4.08
C GLU A 59 -5.34 -6.59 -5.02
N ALA A 60 -6.19 -6.11 -5.93
CA ALA A 60 -6.90 -6.97 -6.87
C ALA A 60 -5.98 -7.63 -7.91
N GLU A 61 -4.92 -6.94 -8.34
CA GLU A 61 -3.95 -7.44 -9.31
C GLU A 61 -2.97 -8.45 -8.71
N THR A 62 -2.58 -8.26 -7.45
CA THR A 62 -1.59 -9.11 -6.76
C THR A 62 -2.22 -10.21 -5.92
N GLY A 63 -3.48 -10.07 -5.52
CA GLY A 63 -4.14 -10.94 -4.54
C GLY A 63 -3.68 -10.68 -3.10
N CYS A 64 -2.83 -9.69 -2.85
CA CYS A 64 -2.34 -9.32 -1.52
C CYS A 64 -3.24 -8.27 -0.86
N LYS A 65 -3.01 -8.02 0.43
CA LYS A 65 -3.69 -6.96 1.19
C LYS A 65 -2.68 -5.86 1.53
N ILE A 66 -2.97 -4.62 1.16
CA ILE A 66 -2.03 -3.50 1.33
C ILE A 66 -2.52 -2.61 2.46
N MET A 67 -1.72 -2.49 3.52
CA MET A 67 -2.05 -1.69 4.70
C MET A 67 -0.97 -0.65 4.97
N VAL A 68 -1.30 0.64 4.83
CA VAL A 68 -0.42 1.74 5.27
C VAL A 68 -0.55 1.94 6.78
N ARG A 69 0.55 1.81 7.50
CA ARG A 69 0.65 1.81 8.97
C ARG A 69 1.85 2.67 9.42
N GLY A 70 2.06 2.79 10.72
CA GLY A 70 3.12 3.64 11.26
C GLY A 70 2.71 5.09 11.56
N LYS A 71 3.65 5.86 12.09
CA LYS A 71 3.54 7.29 12.34
C LYS A 71 3.39 8.07 11.03
N GLY A 72 2.42 8.97 10.97
CA GLY A 72 2.08 9.75 9.79
C GLY A 72 1.22 9.01 8.77
N SER A 73 0.74 7.80 9.07
CA SER A 73 -0.17 7.06 8.20
C SER A 73 -1.60 7.63 8.19
N MET A 74 -1.96 8.40 9.22
CA MET A 74 -3.27 9.03 9.31
C MET A 74 -3.28 10.41 8.67
N ARG A 75 -4.42 10.74 8.04
CA ARG A 75 -4.63 12.08 7.47
C ARG A 75 -4.60 13.19 8.53
N ASP A 76 -5.17 12.92 9.70
CA ASP A 76 -5.29 13.88 10.80
C ASP A 76 -4.27 13.54 11.90
N LYS A 77 -3.19 14.33 11.95
CA LYS A 77 -2.11 14.18 12.92
C LYS A 77 -2.57 14.35 14.37
N LYS A 78 -3.59 15.16 14.63
CA LYS A 78 -4.09 15.36 16.00
C LYS A 78 -4.80 14.11 16.50
N LYS A 79 -5.62 13.49 15.64
CA LYS A 79 -6.28 12.22 15.95
C LYS A 79 -5.29 11.07 16.07
N GLU A 80 -4.23 11.08 15.27
CA GLU A 80 -3.15 10.11 15.37
C GLU A 80 -2.52 10.12 16.77
N GLU A 81 -2.11 11.29 17.24
CA GLU A 81 -1.47 11.42 18.56
C GLU A 81 -2.41 10.99 19.70
N GLN A 82 -3.71 11.34 19.60
CA GLN A 82 -4.71 10.95 20.60
C GLN A 82 -4.98 9.45 20.66
N ASN A 83 -4.67 8.70 19.59
CA ASN A 83 -4.88 7.26 19.53
C ASN A 83 -3.59 6.47 19.79
N ARG A 84 -2.43 7.14 19.84
CA ARG A 84 -1.17 6.51 20.18
C ARG A 84 -1.26 5.84 21.56
N GLY A 85 -0.77 4.60 21.65
CA GLY A 85 -0.78 3.81 22.88
C GLY A 85 -2.12 3.15 23.23
N LYS A 86 -3.18 3.33 22.43
CA LYS A 86 -4.43 2.59 22.60
C LYS A 86 -4.33 1.19 21.97
N PRO A 87 -5.10 0.20 22.49
CA PRO A 87 -5.25 -1.10 21.83
C PRO A 87 -5.67 -0.93 20.37
N ASN A 88 -5.11 -1.75 19.48
CA ASN A 88 -5.26 -1.68 18.01
C ASN A 88 -4.61 -0.48 17.29
N TRP A 89 -3.93 0.41 18.03
CA TRP A 89 -3.22 1.58 17.47
C TRP A 89 -1.72 1.56 17.78
N GLU A 90 -1.20 0.43 18.25
CA GLU A 90 0.21 0.25 18.63
C GLU A 90 1.18 0.55 17.48
N HIS A 91 0.76 0.28 16.25
CA HIS A 91 1.54 0.58 15.05
C HIS A 91 1.87 2.07 14.90
N LEU A 92 1.15 3.00 15.55
CA LEU A 92 1.44 4.43 15.50
C LEU A 92 2.74 4.82 16.24
N ASN A 93 3.36 3.89 16.95
CA ASN A 93 4.67 4.05 17.57
C ASN A 93 5.82 3.69 16.61
N GLU A 94 5.53 3.02 15.49
CA GLU A 94 6.52 2.62 14.51
C GLU A 94 6.70 3.68 13.41
N ASP A 95 7.83 3.64 12.69
CA ASP A 95 8.04 4.47 11.50
C ASP A 95 7.03 4.12 10.39
N LEU A 96 6.71 5.08 9.51
CA LEU A 96 5.78 4.89 8.40
C LEU A 96 6.18 3.66 7.55
N HIS A 97 5.25 2.73 7.36
CA HIS A 97 5.48 1.50 6.62
C HIS A 97 4.23 1.01 5.90
N VAL A 98 4.44 0.17 4.90
CA VAL A 98 3.41 -0.62 4.23
C VAL A 98 3.54 -2.05 4.70
N LEU A 99 2.41 -2.65 5.03
CA LEU A 99 2.27 -4.05 5.40
C LEU A 99 1.51 -4.75 4.29
N ILE A 100 2.12 -5.80 3.74
CA ILE A 100 1.63 -6.63 2.64
C ILE A 100 1.25 -8.00 3.19
#